data_AF-A0AAV1AKF9-F1
#
_entry.id   AF-A0AAV1AKF9-F1
#
_cell.length_a   1.000
_cell.length_b   1.000
_cell.length_c   1.000
_cell.angle_alpha   90.00
_cell.angle_beta   90.00
_cell.angle_gamma   90.00
#
_symmetry.space_group_name_H-M   'P 1'
#
loop_
_entity.id
_entity.type
_entity.pdbx_description
1 polymer ?
#
loop_
_entity_poly.entity_id
_entity_poly.type
_entity_poly.pdbx_seq_one_letter_code
_entity_poly.pdbx_strand_id
1 'polypeptide(L)'
;MFHHHRLWSLLYSQTPKYHLLRTIHLSFNPFSTATPDSSQQSFTLSYLTNTLGLSPQDALKASKRISFTTPLKPNSVITFFKTHGFSNPQIQSIILKSPKLLSSNPTNTILPKFQFLASKGASPSDIAATVSSDLRKAVEEIKELGFHPSKYNFCVALFAKRAISKSQWNAKVDALKSWGCSEDVILSAFKKQPNFMLRSPDKLNAVMRFWVQELGWDPSLPLAAPDLFGFSLEKRLIPRASVVRYLLSNGLMKKSASLVSPFYPTDELFLQRYVKRFKDEASMLLKLYQGRMLASSGAWISCQNTFCCN
;
A
#
# COMPACT_ATOMS: atom_id res chain seq x y z
N MET A 1 12.84 12.20 4.76
CA MET A 1 11.42 11.90 4.47
C MET A 1 11.18 11.54 2.99
N PHE A 2 12.14 10.86 2.32
CA PHE A 2 12.10 10.58 0.88
C PHE A 2 12.50 9.12 0.58
N HIS A 3 11.58 8.17 0.68
CA HIS A 3 11.76 6.81 0.12
C HIS A 3 10.48 6.21 -0.53
N HIS A 4 9.34 6.90 -0.46
CA HIS A 4 8.07 6.37 -1.01
C HIS A 4 7.98 6.36 -2.55
N HIS A 5 8.78 7.16 -3.25
CA HIS A 5 8.62 7.32 -4.71
C HIS A 5 9.25 6.18 -5.55
N ARG A 6 10.20 5.41 -5.00
CA ARG A 6 10.93 4.36 -5.75
C ARG A 6 10.27 2.98 -5.73
N LEU A 7 9.45 2.67 -4.72
CA LEU A 7 8.55 1.51 -4.77
C LEU A 7 7.38 1.72 -5.74
N TRP A 8 7.12 2.98 -6.12
CA TRP A 8 5.98 3.39 -6.92
C TRP A 8 6.11 3.04 -8.41
N SER A 9 7.34 2.97 -8.95
CA SER A 9 7.59 2.56 -10.35
C SER A 9 7.44 1.05 -10.59
N LEU A 10 7.50 0.23 -9.54
CA LEU A 10 7.38 -1.23 -9.64
C LEU A 10 5.92 -1.70 -9.70
N LEU A 11 4.97 -0.88 -9.27
CA LEU A 11 3.55 -1.23 -9.22
C LEU A 11 2.71 -0.57 -10.31
N TYR A 12 3.27 0.41 -11.05
CA TYR A 12 2.52 1.24 -12.00
C TYR A 12 3.22 1.41 -13.36
N SER A 13 3.97 0.40 -13.83
CA SER A 13 4.27 0.30 -15.26
C SER A 13 3.04 -0.26 -15.97
N GLN A 14 2.42 0.56 -16.82
CA GLN A 14 1.29 0.15 -17.64
C GLN A 14 1.75 -0.89 -18.67
N THR A 15 1.54 -2.18 -18.38
CA THR A 15 1.34 -3.21 -19.42
C THR A 15 0.32 -4.24 -18.91
N PRO A 16 -0.58 -4.73 -19.77
CA PRO A 16 -1.57 -5.74 -19.38
C PRO A 16 -0.91 -7.12 -19.37
N LYS A 17 -0.25 -7.49 -18.27
CA LYS A 17 0.10 -8.88 -17.96
C LYS A 17 -0.04 -9.12 -16.46
N TYR A 18 -1.23 -9.55 -16.08
CA TYR A 18 -1.52 -10.26 -14.84
C TYR A 18 -0.57 -11.44 -14.74
N HIS A 19 0.51 -11.30 -13.98
CA HIS A 19 1.30 -12.33 -13.29
C HIS A 19 2.52 -11.59 -12.72
N LEU A 20 2.56 -11.29 -11.41
CA LEU A 20 3.78 -11.11 -10.59
C LEU A 20 3.47 -10.55 -9.17
N LEU A 21 2.46 -11.10 -8.50
CA LEU A 21 2.38 -11.09 -7.03
C LEU A 21 2.25 -12.52 -6.49
N ARG A 22 3.11 -13.42 -7.00
CA ARG A 22 3.64 -14.50 -6.18
C ARG A 22 4.97 -14.02 -5.60
N THR A 23 5.34 -14.57 -4.45
CA THR A 23 6.58 -14.32 -3.68
C THR A 23 6.61 -12.96 -2.96
N ILE A 24 6.18 -12.84 -1.69
CA ILE A 24 6.76 -13.50 -0.51
C ILE A 24 5.68 -14.31 0.25
N HIS A 25 5.23 -15.42 -0.34
CA HIS A 25 4.86 -16.53 0.53
C HIS A 25 6.17 -17.21 0.90
N LEU A 26 6.50 -17.25 2.20
CA LEU A 26 7.25 -18.40 2.70
C LEU A 26 6.38 -19.60 2.33
N SER A 27 6.80 -20.34 1.31
CA SER A 27 6.16 -21.58 0.88
C SER A 27 6.17 -22.53 2.06
N PHE A 28 5.08 -22.55 2.81
CA PHE A 28 4.80 -23.56 3.80
C PHE A 28 4.37 -24.81 3.04
N ASN A 29 5.31 -25.72 2.78
CA ASN A 29 4.96 -27.07 2.35
C ASN A 29 4.05 -27.72 3.41
N PRO A 30 2.83 -28.16 3.05
CA PRO A 30 2.01 -28.99 3.90
C PRO A 30 2.64 -30.39 3.99
N PHE A 31 2.55 -30.96 5.20
CA PHE A 31 2.71 -32.36 5.54
C PHE A 31 3.95 -33.11 5.02
N SER A 32 4.92 -33.27 5.93
CA SER A 32 5.69 -34.52 6.00
C SER A 32 5.24 -35.22 7.27
N THR A 33 4.53 -36.34 7.13
CA THR A 33 4.09 -37.21 8.21
C THR A 33 5.24 -38.12 8.62
N ALA A 34 6.15 -37.60 9.42
CA ALA A 34 7.04 -38.42 10.23
C ALA A 34 6.78 -38.05 11.69
N THR A 35 6.18 -38.96 12.45
CA THR A 35 6.08 -38.85 13.90
C THR A 35 7.50 -38.82 14.47
N PRO A 36 7.95 -37.73 15.11
CA PRO A 36 9.29 -37.66 15.65
C PRO A 36 9.40 -38.58 16.86
N ASP A 37 10.45 -39.38 16.91
CA ASP A 37 10.81 -40.20 18.08
C ASP A 37 10.93 -39.34 19.35
N SER A 38 10.49 -39.90 20.49
CA SER A 38 10.43 -39.25 21.81
C SER A 38 11.76 -38.58 22.21
N SER A 39 12.88 -39.20 21.84
CA SER A 39 14.24 -38.71 22.10
C SER A 39 14.57 -37.42 21.32
N GLN A 40 14.14 -37.31 20.05
CA GLN A 40 14.39 -36.16 19.19
C GLN A 40 13.52 -34.96 19.58
N GLN A 41 12.30 -35.21 20.05
CA GLN A 41 11.44 -34.16 20.60
C GLN A 41 12.03 -33.59 21.89
N SER A 42 12.62 -34.44 22.75
CA SER A 42 13.29 -34.02 23.98
C SER A 42 14.46 -33.07 23.72
N PHE A 43 15.35 -33.41 22.78
CA PHE A 43 16.46 -32.53 22.39
C PHE A 43 15.96 -31.20 21.81
N THR A 44 15.02 -31.27 20.87
CA THR A 44 14.47 -30.06 20.20
C THR A 44 13.82 -29.12 21.22
N LEU A 45 13.01 -29.67 22.14
CA LEU A 45 12.33 -28.91 23.18
C LEU A 45 13.34 -28.26 24.14
N SER A 46 14.36 -29.01 24.57
CA SER A 46 15.44 -28.49 25.42
C SER A 46 16.21 -27.35 24.74
N TYR A 47 16.57 -27.49 23.46
CA TYR A 47 17.24 -26.44 22.70
C TYR A 47 16.39 -25.17 22.58
N LEU A 48 15.11 -25.32 22.23
CA LEU A 48 14.17 -24.20 22.09
C LEU A 48 13.98 -23.43 23.41
N THR A 49 13.94 -24.14 24.54
CA THR A 49 13.75 -23.54 25.86
C THR A 49 15.04 -22.93 26.39
N ASN A 50 16.12 -23.72 26.44
CA ASN A 50 17.35 -23.36 27.13
C ASN A 50 18.28 -22.47 26.29
N THR A 51 18.38 -22.70 24.98
CA THR A 51 19.30 -21.96 24.10
C THR A 51 18.61 -20.75 23.46
N LEU A 52 17.38 -20.92 22.99
CA LEU A 52 16.61 -19.85 22.37
C LEU A 52 15.83 -19.00 23.38
N GLY A 53 15.70 -19.43 24.64
CA GLY A 53 15.01 -18.70 25.70
C GLY A 53 13.50 -18.58 25.49
N LEU A 54 12.89 -19.56 24.81
CA LEU A 54 11.43 -19.59 24.62
C LEU A 54 10.72 -20.04 25.89
N SER A 55 9.48 -19.57 26.07
CA SER A 55 8.62 -20.08 27.15
C SER A 55 8.38 -21.58 26.97
N PRO A 56 8.20 -22.38 28.04
CA PRO A 56 7.95 -23.81 27.92
C PRO A 56 6.76 -24.15 27.00
N GLN A 57 5.71 -23.33 27.03
CA GLN A 57 4.51 -23.49 26.19
C GLN A 57 4.81 -23.23 24.72
N ASP A 58 5.56 -22.16 24.43
CA ASP A 58 5.95 -21.80 23.07
C ASP A 58 6.94 -22.80 22.47
N ALA A 59 7.90 -23.26 23.28
CA ALA A 59 8.85 -24.29 22.91
C ALA A 59 8.15 -25.62 22.57
N LEU A 60 7.17 -26.03 23.37
CA LEU A 60 6.34 -27.21 23.11
C LEU A 60 5.51 -27.08 21.82
N LYS A 61 4.95 -25.90 21.57
CA LYS A 61 4.21 -25.64 20.33
C LYS A 61 5.11 -25.68 19.09
N ALA A 62 6.33 -25.16 19.20
CA ALA A 62 7.31 -25.17 18.13
C ALA A 62 7.90 -26.57 17.87
N SER A 63 8.21 -27.34 18.92
CA SER A 63 8.77 -28.70 18.81
C SER A 63 7.81 -29.69 18.14
N LYS A 64 6.49 -29.45 18.20
CA LYS A 64 5.51 -30.22 17.41
C LYS A 64 5.62 -29.99 15.90
N ARG A 65 6.26 -28.90 15.47
CA ARG A 65 6.34 -28.47 14.05
C ARG A 65 7.74 -28.67 13.45
N ILE A 66 8.73 -29.01 14.27
CA ILE A 66 10.10 -29.25 13.86
C ILE A 66 10.78 -30.24 14.80
N SER A 67 11.62 -31.11 14.27
CA SER A 67 12.52 -31.93 15.07
C SER A 67 13.94 -31.87 14.49
N PHE A 68 14.93 -31.87 15.35
CA PHE A 68 16.35 -32.00 15.00
C PHE A 68 17.12 -32.61 16.16
N THR A 69 18.23 -33.28 15.86
CA THR A 69 19.08 -33.95 16.87
C THR A 69 20.40 -33.22 17.12
N THR A 70 20.73 -32.22 16.29
CA THR A 70 21.97 -31.47 16.40
C THR A 70 21.72 -29.97 16.38
N PRO A 71 22.53 -29.17 17.08
CA PRO A 71 22.36 -27.72 17.13
C PRO A 71 22.99 -27.02 15.91
N LEU A 72 23.66 -27.73 15.00
CA LEU A 72 24.46 -27.13 13.91
C LEU A 72 23.61 -26.23 12.98
N LYS A 73 22.51 -26.75 12.44
CA LYS A 73 21.61 -25.97 11.57
C LYS A 73 20.87 -24.87 12.34
N PRO A 74 20.26 -25.14 13.50
CA PRO A 74 19.66 -24.10 14.33
C PRO A 74 20.63 -22.96 14.68
N ASN A 75 21.86 -23.27 15.09
CA ASN A 75 22.90 -22.29 15.40
C ASN A 75 23.27 -21.46 14.17
N SER A 76 23.43 -22.09 13.01
CA SER A 76 23.70 -21.36 11.76
C SER A 76 22.62 -20.32 11.44
N VAL A 77 21.35 -20.68 11.62
CA VAL A 77 20.20 -19.78 11.41
C VAL A 77 20.21 -18.64 12.43
N ILE A 78 20.38 -18.94 13.72
CA ILE A 78 20.41 -17.92 14.78
C ILE A 78 21.58 -16.94 14.56
N THR A 79 22.78 -17.47 14.29
CA THR A 79 23.97 -16.66 14.00
C THR A 79 23.74 -15.78 12.78
N PHE A 80 23.16 -16.33 11.70
CA PHE A 80 22.81 -15.53 10.52
C PHE A 80 21.95 -14.31 10.87
N PHE A 81 20.86 -14.49 11.63
CA PHE A 81 20.00 -13.38 12.02
C PHE A 81 20.73 -12.36 12.91
N LYS A 82 21.53 -12.83 13.88
CA LYS A 82 22.34 -11.93 14.72
C LYS A 82 23.32 -11.10 13.91
N THR A 83 24.04 -11.71 12.96
CA THR A 83 24.98 -11.01 12.06
C THR A 83 24.27 -9.97 11.18
N HIS A 84 22.98 -10.17 10.88
CA HIS A 84 22.16 -9.21 10.15
C HIS A 84 21.40 -8.22 11.05
N GLY A 85 21.79 -8.09 12.32
CA GLY A 85 21.29 -7.05 13.23
C GLY A 85 19.96 -7.35 13.92
N PHE A 86 19.49 -8.61 13.91
CA PHE A 86 18.27 -8.99 14.62
C PHE A 86 18.53 -9.21 16.11
N SER A 87 17.64 -8.69 16.95
CA SER A 87 17.67 -8.90 18.40
C SER A 87 17.13 -10.29 18.78
N ASN A 88 17.52 -10.80 19.96
CA ASN A 88 17.04 -12.10 20.44
C ASN A 88 15.49 -12.21 20.46
N PRO A 89 14.73 -11.21 20.94
CA PRO A 89 13.26 -11.25 20.87
C PRO A 89 12.71 -11.31 19.43
N GLN A 90 13.35 -10.62 18.47
CA GLN A 90 12.97 -10.70 17.06
C GLN A 90 13.21 -12.11 16.51
N ILE A 91 14.34 -12.71 16.83
CA ILE A 91 14.68 -14.09 16.42
C ILE A 91 13.67 -15.07 17.00
N GLN A 92 13.37 -14.98 18.31
CA GLN A 92 12.34 -15.80 18.95
C GLN A 92 11.00 -15.69 18.22
N SER A 93 10.53 -14.47 17.94
CA SER A 93 9.28 -14.22 17.19
C SER A 93 9.27 -14.87 15.81
N ILE A 94 10.39 -14.84 15.09
CA ILE A 94 10.54 -15.46 13.76
C ILE A 94 10.46 -16.99 13.87
N ILE A 95 11.20 -17.58 14.82
CA ILE A 95 11.21 -19.03 15.02
C ILE A 95 9.85 -19.55 15.46
N LEU A 96 9.13 -18.84 16.32
CA LEU A 96 7.77 -19.24 16.72
C LEU A 96 6.78 -19.26 15.55
N LYS A 97 6.92 -18.32 14.61
CA LYS A 97 6.08 -18.28 13.41
C LYS A 97 6.43 -19.42 12.45
N SER A 98 7.73 -19.65 12.24
CA SER A 98 8.23 -20.66 11.30
C SER A 98 9.36 -21.51 11.90
N PRO A 99 9.03 -22.52 12.74
CA PRO A 99 10.04 -23.37 13.37
C PRO A 99 10.91 -24.14 12.35
N LYS A 100 10.35 -24.47 11.17
CA LYS A 100 11.06 -25.15 10.07
C LYS A 100 12.28 -24.36 9.56
N LEU A 101 12.36 -23.06 9.84
CA LEU A 101 13.49 -22.23 9.47
C LEU A 101 14.81 -22.73 10.11
N LEU A 102 14.74 -23.33 11.31
CA LEU A 102 15.90 -23.88 12.03
C LEU A 102 16.60 -25.03 11.28
N SER A 103 15.92 -25.66 10.32
CA SER A 103 16.48 -26.73 9.48
C SER A 103 16.94 -26.27 8.11
N SER A 104 16.79 -24.97 7.80
CA SER A 104 17.15 -24.39 6.50
C SER A 104 18.61 -23.94 6.45
N ASN A 105 19.13 -23.73 5.23
CA ASN A 105 20.39 -23.01 5.01
C ASN A 105 20.07 -21.51 4.82
N PRO A 106 20.39 -20.64 5.79
CA PRO A 106 20.00 -19.24 5.74
C PRO A 106 20.69 -18.46 4.60
N THR A 107 21.92 -18.84 4.25
CA THR A 107 22.68 -18.25 3.13
C THR A 107 22.03 -18.52 1.78
N ASN A 108 21.49 -19.72 1.57
CA ASN A 108 20.87 -20.07 0.29
C ASN A 108 19.39 -19.69 0.21
N THR A 109 18.71 -19.55 1.35
CA THR A 109 17.23 -19.42 1.38
C THR A 109 16.73 -18.06 1.84
N ILE A 110 17.46 -17.38 2.74
CA ILE A 110 17.05 -16.11 3.38
C ILE A 110 17.86 -14.95 2.79
N LEU A 111 19.18 -15.10 2.67
CA LEU A 111 20.07 -14.04 2.17
C LEU A 111 19.64 -13.47 0.81
N PRO A 112 19.25 -14.27 -0.20
CA PRO A 112 18.81 -13.72 -1.48
C PRO A 112 17.57 -12.83 -1.34
N LYS A 113 16.70 -13.10 -0.36
CA LYS A 113 15.51 -12.29 -0.08
C LYS A 113 15.89 -10.98 0.62
N PHE A 114 16.86 -11.00 1.52
CA PHE A 114 17.37 -9.79 2.16
C PHE A 114 18.08 -8.90 1.13
N GLN A 115 18.92 -9.48 0.28
CA GLN A 115 19.58 -8.78 -0.82
C GLN A 115 18.57 -8.19 -1.81
N PHE A 116 17.52 -8.94 -2.15
CA PHE A 116 16.43 -8.42 -2.96
C PHE A 116 15.77 -7.21 -2.32
N LEU A 117 15.39 -7.28 -1.04
CA LEU A 117 14.77 -6.15 -0.32
C LEU A 117 15.71 -4.94 -0.26
N ALA A 118 17.00 -5.17 0.04
CA ALA A 118 18.02 -4.12 0.03
C ALA A 118 18.17 -3.49 -1.37
N SER A 119 18.16 -4.28 -2.44
CA SER A 119 18.18 -3.78 -3.83
C SER A 119 16.97 -2.92 -4.19
N LYS A 120 15.86 -3.05 -3.43
CA LYS A 120 14.66 -2.20 -3.56
C LYS A 120 14.68 -0.99 -2.61
N GLY A 121 15.77 -0.78 -1.88
CA GLY A 121 15.98 0.37 -1.00
C GLY A 121 15.52 0.17 0.44
N ALA A 122 15.22 -1.06 0.86
CA ALA A 122 14.94 -1.35 2.27
C ALA A 122 16.23 -1.29 3.10
N SER A 123 16.21 -0.55 4.22
CA SER A 123 17.33 -0.56 5.17
C SER A 123 17.37 -1.87 5.98
N PRO A 124 18.50 -2.22 6.63
CA PRO A 124 18.57 -3.39 7.51
C PRO A 124 17.50 -3.39 8.61
N SER A 125 17.18 -2.23 9.18
CA SER A 125 16.12 -2.08 10.18
C SER A 125 14.72 -2.32 9.59
N ASP A 126 14.46 -1.87 8.37
CA ASP A 126 13.18 -2.15 7.67
C ASP A 126 13.00 -3.65 7.42
N ILE A 127 14.07 -4.33 7.00
CA ILE A 127 14.07 -5.79 6.79
C ILE A 127 13.80 -6.50 8.12
N ALA A 128 14.50 -6.12 9.19
CA ALA A 128 14.34 -6.72 10.51
C ALA A 128 12.91 -6.57 11.02
N ALA A 129 12.38 -5.34 11.01
CA ALA A 129 11.00 -5.06 11.41
C ALA A 129 9.99 -5.84 10.57
N THR A 130 10.20 -5.93 9.26
CA THR A 130 9.28 -6.65 8.34
C THR A 130 9.24 -8.13 8.66
N VAL A 131 10.40 -8.76 8.85
CA VAL A 131 10.54 -10.20 9.08
C VAL A 131 10.09 -10.59 10.51
N SER A 132 10.34 -9.74 11.51
CA SER A 132 9.98 -10.01 12.90
C SER A 132 8.54 -9.62 13.26
N SER A 133 7.88 -8.78 12.47
CA SER A 133 6.52 -8.25 12.75
C SER A 133 5.47 -9.35 12.90
N ASP A 134 4.64 -9.28 13.95
CA ASP A 134 3.44 -10.12 14.05
C ASP A 134 2.34 -9.56 13.15
N LEU A 135 2.14 -10.23 12.02
CA LEU A 135 1.09 -9.91 11.07
C LEU A 135 -0.31 -10.20 11.59
N ARG A 136 -0.46 -11.02 12.64
CA ARG A 136 -1.79 -11.44 13.13
C ARG A 136 -2.64 -10.26 13.55
N LYS A 137 -2.09 -9.33 14.34
CA LYS A 137 -2.85 -8.14 14.78
C LYS A 137 -3.35 -7.32 13.60
N ALA A 138 -2.48 -7.06 12.63
CA ALA A 138 -2.86 -6.31 11.43
C ALA A 138 -3.84 -7.10 10.54
N VAL A 139 -3.69 -8.42 10.44
CA VAL A 139 -4.63 -9.29 9.70
C VAL A 139 -6.01 -9.29 10.35
N GLU A 140 -6.09 -9.41 11.67
CA GLU A 140 -7.36 -9.36 12.39
C GLU A 140 -7.99 -7.96 12.31
N GLU A 141 -7.22 -6.87 12.47
CA GLU A 141 -7.72 -5.50 12.25
C GLU A 141 -8.32 -5.33 10.85
N ILE A 142 -7.64 -5.81 9.80
CA ILE A 142 -8.15 -5.72 8.42
C ILE A 142 -9.43 -6.57 8.23
N LYS A 143 -9.53 -7.72 8.89
CA LYS A 143 -10.77 -8.53 8.87
C LYS A 143 -11.92 -7.84 9.60
N GLU A 144 -11.66 -7.24 10.77
CA GLU A 144 -12.64 -6.47 11.55
C GLU A 144 -13.15 -5.26 10.77
N LEU A 145 -12.28 -4.61 9.99
CA LEU A 145 -12.66 -3.57 9.04
C LEU A 145 -13.52 -4.09 7.87
N GLY A 146 -13.75 -5.40 7.78
CA GLY A 146 -14.63 -6.05 6.83
C GLY A 146 -13.99 -6.38 5.48
N PHE A 147 -12.67 -6.52 5.41
CA PHE A 147 -12.00 -7.04 4.21
C PHE A 147 -11.97 -8.57 4.22
N HIS A 148 -12.37 -9.18 3.11
CA HIS A 148 -12.26 -10.62 2.94
C HIS A 148 -10.84 -11.03 2.52
N PRO A 149 -10.17 -11.97 3.24
CA PRO A 149 -8.80 -12.39 2.95
C PRO A 149 -8.51 -12.90 1.53
N SER A 150 -9.55 -13.33 0.80
CA SER A 150 -9.42 -13.82 -0.59
C SER A 150 -9.42 -12.70 -1.64
N LYS A 151 -9.74 -11.46 -1.27
CA LYS A 151 -9.84 -10.33 -2.22
C LYS A 151 -8.51 -9.58 -2.30
N TYR A 152 -8.16 -9.09 -3.49
CA TYR A 152 -6.91 -8.34 -3.68
C TYR A 152 -6.80 -7.13 -2.73
N ASN A 153 -7.94 -6.45 -2.48
CA ASN A 153 -8.02 -5.30 -1.58
C ASN A 153 -7.56 -5.62 -0.16
N PHE A 154 -7.67 -6.87 0.30
CA PHE A 154 -7.15 -7.28 1.60
C PHE A 154 -5.63 -7.10 1.69
N CYS A 155 -4.90 -7.61 0.69
CA CYS A 155 -3.45 -7.48 0.64
C CYS A 155 -3.00 -6.02 0.55
N VAL A 156 -3.73 -5.21 -0.22
CA VAL A 156 -3.46 -3.78 -0.38
C VAL A 156 -3.74 -3.02 0.92
N ALA A 157 -4.84 -3.32 1.61
CA ALA A 157 -5.18 -2.70 2.89
C ALA A 157 -4.19 -3.07 3.99
N LEU A 158 -3.79 -4.35 4.06
CA LEU A 158 -2.76 -4.82 4.98
C LEU A 158 -1.44 -4.10 4.73
N PHE A 159 -1.03 -3.96 3.46
CA PHE A 159 0.15 -3.19 3.10
C PHE A 159 0.02 -1.72 3.53
N ALA A 160 -1.12 -1.08 3.24
CA ALA A 160 -1.36 0.32 3.58
C ALA A 160 -1.24 0.56 5.10
N LYS A 161 -1.92 -0.26 5.93
CA LYS A 161 -1.87 -0.16 7.40
C LYS A 161 -0.48 -0.42 7.97
N ARG A 162 0.33 -1.23 7.30
CA ARG A 162 1.71 -1.48 7.72
C ARG A 162 2.67 -0.36 7.30
N ALA A 163 2.43 0.25 6.15
CA ALA A 163 3.31 1.25 5.57
C ALA A 163 3.21 2.61 6.29
N ILE A 164 2.11 2.88 6.98
CA ILE A 164 1.86 4.15 7.66
C ILE A 164 1.68 3.95 9.16
N SER A 165 2.27 4.83 9.96
CA SER A 165 2.09 4.84 11.41
C SER A 165 0.66 5.26 11.79
N LYS A 166 0.25 4.98 13.03
CA LYS A 166 -1.03 5.46 13.57
C LYS A 166 -1.17 6.98 13.51
N SER A 167 -0.10 7.73 13.81
CA SER A 167 -0.11 9.20 13.70
C SER A 167 -0.25 9.67 12.25
N GLN A 168 0.44 9.03 11.31
CA GLN A 168 0.30 9.32 9.89
C GLN A 168 -1.07 8.95 9.33
N TRP A 169 -1.72 7.92 9.86
CA TRP A 169 -3.10 7.58 9.53
C TRP A 169 -4.05 8.68 10.03
N ASN A 170 -3.96 9.03 11.31
CA ASN A 170 -4.82 10.05 11.92
C ASN A 170 -4.69 11.40 11.21
N ALA A 171 -3.47 11.84 10.91
CA ALA A 171 -3.26 13.10 10.17
C ALA A 171 -3.96 13.13 8.79
N LYS A 172 -4.07 11.99 8.09
CA LYS A 172 -4.81 11.90 6.82
C LYS A 172 -6.31 11.90 7.04
N VAL A 173 -6.79 11.23 8.09
CA VAL A 173 -8.21 11.24 8.48
C VAL A 173 -8.62 12.66 8.87
N ASP A 174 -7.84 13.34 9.71
CA ASP A 174 -8.10 14.71 10.16
C ASP A 174 -8.07 15.69 8.98
N ALA A 175 -7.11 15.51 8.05
CA ALA A 175 -7.07 16.29 6.82
C ALA A 175 -8.32 16.12 5.96
N LEU A 176 -8.95 14.93 5.92
CA LEU A 176 -10.20 14.73 5.18
C LEU A 176 -11.42 15.25 5.95
N LYS A 177 -11.42 15.07 7.28
CA LYS A 177 -12.47 15.60 8.18
C LYS A 177 -12.57 17.12 8.12
N SER A 178 -11.45 17.83 7.95
CA SER A 178 -11.46 19.29 7.82
C SER A 178 -12.18 19.81 6.57
N TRP A 179 -12.42 18.94 5.57
CA TRP A 179 -13.26 19.22 4.39
C TRP A 179 -14.73 18.79 4.57
N GLY A 180 -15.14 18.44 5.79
CA GLY A 180 -16.50 18.01 6.10
C GLY A 180 -16.80 16.54 5.85
N CYS A 181 -15.79 15.73 5.52
CA CYS A 181 -15.99 14.30 5.30
C CYS A 181 -16.12 13.56 6.64
N SER A 182 -17.17 12.76 6.80
CA SER A 182 -17.37 11.92 7.98
C SER A 182 -16.42 10.72 7.97
N GLU A 183 -16.18 10.15 9.15
CA GLU A 183 -15.27 9.01 9.31
C GLU A 183 -15.77 7.75 8.59
N ASP A 184 -17.08 7.52 8.55
CA ASP A 184 -17.69 6.40 7.83
C ASP A 184 -17.46 6.51 6.31
N VAL A 185 -17.54 7.72 5.73
CA VAL A 185 -17.24 7.96 4.31
C VAL A 185 -15.77 7.69 4.02
N ILE A 186 -14.86 8.11 4.90
CA ILE A 186 -13.41 7.85 4.78
C ILE A 186 -13.12 6.36 4.86
N LEU A 187 -13.74 5.64 5.81
CA LEU A 187 -13.59 4.18 5.95
C LEU A 187 -14.17 3.44 4.74
N SER A 188 -15.30 3.88 4.21
CA SER A 188 -15.90 3.33 2.98
C SER A 188 -14.97 3.53 1.78
N ALA A 189 -14.39 4.72 1.62
CA ALA A 189 -13.36 4.99 0.62
C ALA A 189 -12.16 4.06 0.79
N PHE A 190 -11.70 3.84 2.02
CA PHE A 190 -10.56 2.95 2.30
C PHE A 190 -10.86 1.51 1.91
N LYS A 191 -12.07 1.02 2.17
CA LYS A 191 -12.51 -0.32 1.76
C LYS A 191 -12.58 -0.48 0.24
N LYS A 192 -12.99 0.56 -0.48
CA LYS A 192 -13.02 0.56 -1.95
C LYS A 192 -11.62 0.56 -2.54
N GLN A 193 -10.74 1.44 -2.07
CA GLN A 193 -9.41 1.60 -2.64
C GLN A 193 -8.37 1.97 -1.58
N PRO A 194 -7.76 1.01 -0.86
CA PRO A 194 -6.90 1.31 0.28
C PRO A 194 -5.66 2.16 -0.05
N ASN A 195 -5.20 2.12 -1.30
CA ASN A 195 -4.01 2.82 -1.78
C ASN A 195 -4.08 4.35 -1.66
N PHE A 196 -5.26 4.96 -1.61
CA PHE A 196 -5.33 6.43 -1.51
C PHE A 196 -4.77 6.93 -0.16
N MET A 197 -4.84 6.12 0.89
CA MET A 197 -4.27 6.43 2.21
C MET A 197 -2.74 6.36 2.25
N LEU A 198 -2.08 5.93 1.16
CA LEU A 198 -0.63 6.02 1.00
C LEU A 198 -0.16 7.39 0.51
N ARG A 199 -1.09 8.27 0.11
CA ARG A 199 -0.76 9.65 -0.31
C ARG A 199 -0.47 10.52 0.90
N SER A 200 0.31 11.58 0.71
CA SER A 200 0.56 12.55 1.77
C SER A 200 -0.72 13.32 2.14
N PRO A 201 -0.87 13.79 3.38
CA PRO A 201 -1.94 14.71 3.75
C PRO A 201 -2.03 15.92 2.80
N ASP A 202 -0.88 16.47 2.37
CA ASP A 202 -0.83 17.59 1.42
C ASP A 202 -1.44 17.22 0.06
N LYS A 203 -1.18 16.00 -0.43
CA LYS A 203 -1.79 15.53 -1.67
C LYS A 203 -3.30 15.37 -1.53
N LEU A 204 -3.79 14.87 -0.39
CA LEU A 204 -5.23 14.78 -0.12
C LEU A 204 -5.85 16.18 -0.10
N ASN A 205 -5.26 17.11 0.66
CA ASN A 205 -5.70 18.49 0.77
C ASN A 205 -5.68 19.22 -0.58
N ALA A 206 -4.66 19.02 -1.41
CA ALA A 206 -4.57 19.67 -2.71
C ALA A 206 -5.68 19.20 -3.67
N VAL A 207 -6.02 17.91 -3.64
CA VAL A 207 -7.15 17.37 -4.42
C VAL A 207 -8.48 17.88 -3.87
N MET A 208 -8.67 17.87 -2.55
CA MET A 208 -9.90 18.38 -1.92
C MET A 208 -10.11 19.87 -2.15
N ARG A 209 -9.05 20.68 -2.00
CA ARG A 209 -9.07 22.12 -2.30
C ARG A 209 -9.52 22.38 -3.72
N PHE A 210 -8.90 21.70 -4.68
CA PHE A 210 -9.29 21.81 -6.08
C PHE A 210 -10.74 21.42 -6.30
N TRP A 211 -11.20 20.32 -5.71
CA TRP A 211 -12.55 19.83 -5.93
C TRP A 211 -13.63 20.73 -5.31
N VAL A 212 -13.41 21.17 -4.07
CA VAL A 212 -14.41 21.89 -3.28
C VAL A 212 -14.34 23.38 -3.54
N GLN A 213 -13.16 23.99 -3.49
CA GLN A 213 -13.02 25.44 -3.60
C GLN A 213 -13.03 25.91 -5.05
N GLU A 214 -12.31 25.23 -5.95
CA GLU A 214 -12.19 25.68 -7.35
C GLU A 214 -13.35 25.25 -8.25
N LEU A 215 -13.94 24.08 -7.97
CA LEU A 215 -15.06 23.54 -8.75
C LEU A 215 -16.41 23.71 -8.07
N GLY A 216 -16.44 23.96 -6.76
CA GLY A 216 -17.69 24.04 -5.98
C GLY A 216 -18.41 22.68 -5.89
N TRP A 217 -17.68 21.57 -6.02
CA TRP A 217 -18.26 20.22 -6.03
C TRP A 217 -18.24 19.58 -4.64
N ASP A 218 -19.16 18.63 -4.42
CA ASP A 218 -19.33 17.94 -3.14
C ASP A 218 -18.02 17.24 -2.67
N PRO A 219 -17.54 17.52 -1.44
CA PRO A 219 -16.35 16.89 -0.85
C PRO A 219 -16.44 15.36 -0.73
N SER A 220 -17.63 14.78 -0.75
CA SER A 220 -17.80 13.32 -0.68
C SER A 220 -17.43 12.61 -2.00
N LEU A 221 -17.48 13.31 -3.14
CA LEU A 221 -17.29 12.70 -4.46
C LEU A 221 -15.88 12.14 -4.69
N PRO A 222 -14.78 12.82 -4.30
CA PRO A 222 -13.44 12.22 -4.36
C PRO A 222 -13.30 10.95 -3.51
N LEU A 223 -14.02 10.85 -2.38
CA LEU A 223 -14.02 9.67 -1.52
C LEU A 223 -14.94 8.56 -2.06
N ALA A 224 -15.97 8.90 -2.83
CA ALA A 224 -16.73 7.92 -3.60
C ALA A 224 -15.89 7.25 -4.70
N ALA A 225 -14.82 7.94 -5.16
CA ALA A 225 -13.89 7.50 -6.22
C ALA A 225 -12.41 7.76 -5.85
N PRO A 226 -11.84 7.02 -4.88
CA PRO A 226 -10.58 7.40 -4.24
C PRO A 226 -9.33 7.33 -5.13
N ASP A 227 -9.42 6.73 -6.33
CA ASP A 227 -8.32 6.73 -7.31
C ASP A 227 -7.95 8.16 -7.76
N LEU A 228 -8.88 9.11 -7.65
CA LEU A 228 -8.64 10.52 -7.96
C LEU A 228 -7.43 11.08 -7.19
N PHE A 229 -7.24 10.67 -5.94
CA PHE A 229 -6.09 11.10 -5.13
C PHE A 229 -4.75 10.58 -5.67
N GLY A 230 -4.78 9.54 -6.51
CA GLY A 230 -3.61 9.00 -7.20
C GLY A 230 -3.25 9.74 -8.49
N PHE A 231 -4.15 10.52 -9.09
CA PHE A 231 -3.89 11.22 -10.34
C PHE A 231 -3.10 12.52 -10.13
N SER A 232 -2.36 12.92 -11.18
CA SER A 232 -1.69 14.22 -11.21
C SER A 232 -2.72 15.34 -11.26
N LEU A 233 -2.55 16.34 -10.40
CA LEU A 233 -3.42 17.53 -10.40
C LEU A 233 -3.27 18.28 -11.73
N GLU A 234 -2.05 18.71 -12.04
CA GLU A 234 -1.74 19.52 -13.22
C GLU A 234 -1.94 18.78 -14.54
N LYS A 235 -1.46 17.52 -14.63
CA LYS A 235 -1.46 16.81 -15.91
C LYS A 235 -2.78 16.13 -16.24
N ARG A 236 -3.64 15.87 -15.24
CA ARG A 236 -4.87 15.09 -15.45
C ARG A 236 -6.11 15.74 -14.86
N LEU A 237 -6.12 16.09 -13.57
CA LEU A 237 -7.33 16.57 -12.92
C LEU A 237 -7.73 17.95 -13.46
N ILE A 238 -6.82 18.93 -13.45
CA ILE A 238 -7.11 20.31 -13.87
C ILE A 238 -7.55 20.40 -15.35
N PRO A 239 -6.81 19.82 -16.32
CA PRO A 239 -7.22 19.78 -17.72
C PRO A 239 -8.64 19.25 -17.94
N ARG A 240 -8.95 18.13 -17.30
CA ARG A 240 -10.21 17.41 -17.54
C ARG A 240 -11.38 18.06 -16.83
N ALA A 241 -11.18 18.56 -15.61
CA ALA A 241 -12.20 19.32 -14.90
C ALA A 241 -12.57 20.61 -15.66
N SER A 242 -11.60 21.26 -16.31
CA SER A 242 -11.85 22.49 -17.08
C SER A 242 -12.77 22.22 -18.27
N VAL A 243 -12.55 21.12 -18.99
CA VAL A 243 -13.46 20.64 -20.03
C VAL A 243 -14.83 20.27 -19.46
N VAL A 244 -14.89 19.47 -18.39
CA VAL A 244 -16.16 19.04 -17.78
C VAL A 244 -16.99 20.22 -17.30
N ARG A 245 -16.37 21.19 -16.65
CA ARG A 245 -17.02 22.43 -16.19
C ARG A 245 -17.59 23.23 -17.35
N TYR A 246 -16.83 23.40 -18.43
CA TYR A 246 -17.35 24.07 -19.64
C TYR A 246 -18.55 23.32 -20.23
N LEU A 247 -18.46 21.99 -20.35
CA LEU A 247 -19.57 21.18 -20.89
C LEU A 247 -20.83 21.30 -20.03
N LEU A 248 -20.70 21.33 -18.70
CA LEU A 248 -21.83 21.53 -17.78
C LEU A 248 -22.44 22.93 -17.93
N SER A 249 -21.61 23.98 -17.92
CA SER A 249 -22.06 25.37 -17.99
C SER A 249 -22.76 25.70 -19.30
N ASN A 250 -22.42 25.03 -20.39
CA ASN A 250 -23.03 25.23 -21.72
C ASN A 250 -24.14 24.21 -22.03
N GLY A 251 -24.56 23.38 -21.06
CA GLY A 251 -25.63 22.39 -21.27
C GLY A 251 -25.27 21.21 -22.17
N LEU A 252 -24.00 21.09 -22.58
CA LEU A 252 -23.46 20.01 -23.39
C LEU A 252 -23.29 18.70 -22.60
N MET A 253 -23.32 18.79 -21.27
CA MET A 253 -23.37 17.65 -20.35
C MET A 253 -24.55 17.80 -19.38
N LYS A 254 -25.32 16.72 -19.19
CA LYS A 254 -26.45 16.71 -18.25
C LYS A 254 -25.96 16.96 -16.81
N LYS A 255 -26.73 17.72 -16.02
CA LYS A 255 -26.44 17.95 -14.59
C LYS A 255 -26.39 16.66 -13.76
N SER A 256 -27.12 15.62 -14.19
CA SER A 256 -27.13 14.29 -13.57
C SER A 256 -26.00 13.36 -14.03
N ALA A 257 -25.18 13.77 -15.01
CA ALA A 257 -24.06 12.96 -15.46
C ALA A 257 -22.97 12.88 -14.38
N SER A 258 -22.27 11.75 -14.34
CA SER A 258 -21.19 11.54 -13.37
C SER A 258 -20.07 12.57 -13.55
N LEU A 259 -19.81 13.34 -12.49
CA LEU A 259 -18.69 14.29 -12.43
C LEU A 259 -17.33 13.58 -12.37
N VAL A 260 -17.29 12.31 -11.98
CA VAL A 260 -16.04 11.59 -11.68
C VAL A 260 -15.57 10.72 -12.85
N SER A 261 -16.49 10.18 -13.63
CA SER A 261 -16.17 9.31 -14.77
C SER A 261 -15.21 9.90 -15.82
N PRO A 262 -15.20 11.23 -16.10
CA PRO A 262 -14.28 11.80 -17.10
C PRO A 262 -12.79 11.71 -16.73
N PHE A 263 -12.45 11.46 -15.46
CA PHE A 263 -11.05 11.45 -15.00
C PHE A 263 -10.32 10.12 -15.27
N TYR A 264 -11.05 9.03 -15.50
CA TYR A 264 -10.51 7.68 -15.64
C TYR A 264 -9.98 7.32 -17.04
N PRO A 265 -10.64 7.67 -18.16
CA PRO A 265 -10.20 7.25 -19.50
C PRO A 265 -8.77 7.64 -19.81
N THR A 266 -8.13 6.96 -20.77
CA THR A 266 -6.87 7.43 -21.37
C THR A 266 -7.05 8.81 -22.00
N ASP A 267 -5.96 9.53 -22.28
CA ASP A 267 -6.05 10.86 -22.89
C ASP A 267 -6.73 10.81 -24.26
N GLU A 268 -6.44 9.78 -25.06
CA GLU A 268 -7.10 9.57 -26.35
C GLU A 268 -8.62 9.40 -26.20
N LEU A 269 -9.06 8.50 -25.31
CA LEU A 269 -10.49 8.28 -25.08
C LEU A 269 -11.16 9.50 -24.47
N PHE A 270 -10.46 10.25 -23.61
CA PHE A 270 -10.96 11.50 -23.06
C PHE A 270 -11.19 12.52 -24.17
N LEU A 271 -10.19 12.76 -25.02
CA LEU A 271 -10.28 13.69 -26.15
C LEU A 271 -11.37 13.26 -27.12
N GLN A 272 -11.53 11.98 -27.42
CA GLN A 272 -12.61 11.50 -28.28
C GLN A 272 -13.99 11.79 -27.66
N ARG A 273 -14.20 11.44 -26.38
CA ARG A 273 -15.52 11.47 -25.74
C ARG A 273 -15.98 12.85 -25.30
N TYR A 274 -15.04 13.69 -24.84
CA TYR A 274 -15.33 14.96 -24.18
C TYR A 274 -14.82 16.19 -24.94
N VAL A 275 -14.08 16.01 -26.05
CA VAL A 275 -13.59 17.12 -26.88
C VAL A 275 -14.08 16.97 -28.32
N LYS A 276 -13.60 15.97 -29.06
CA LYS A 276 -13.89 15.78 -30.49
C LYS A 276 -15.37 15.48 -30.80
N ARG A 277 -16.12 14.94 -29.83
CA ARG A 277 -17.56 14.68 -29.96
C ARG A 277 -18.37 15.97 -30.19
N PHE A 278 -17.93 17.08 -29.63
CA PHE A 278 -18.57 18.39 -29.71
C PHE A 278 -17.90 19.17 -30.83
N LYS A 279 -18.33 18.93 -32.07
CA LYS A 279 -17.62 19.39 -33.28
C LYS A 279 -17.43 20.91 -33.29
N ASP A 280 -18.45 21.66 -32.89
CA ASP A 280 -18.47 23.12 -32.94
C ASP A 280 -17.57 23.72 -31.83
N GLU A 281 -17.50 23.07 -30.67
CA GLU A 281 -16.71 23.51 -29.51
C GLU A 281 -15.31 22.87 -29.42
N ALA A 282 -14.97 21.93 -30.30
CA ALA A 282 -13.78 21.10 -30.20
C ALA A 282 -12.48 21.91 -30.06
N SER A 283 -12.36 23.01 -30.79
CA SER A 283 -11.20 23.92 -30.72
C SER A 283 -11.06 24.57 -29.35
N MET A 284 -12.17 25.06 -28.77
CA MET A 284 -12.19 25.68 -27.45
C MET A 284 -11.92 24.64 -26.35
N LEU A 285 -12.57 23.49 -26.41
CA LEU A 285 -12.39 22.39 -25.47
C LEU A 285 -10.95 21.86 -25.47
N LEU A 286 -10.31 21.80 -26.63
CA LEU A 286 -8.89 21.42 -26.73
C LEU A 286 -7.98 22.47 -26.06
N LYS A 287 -8.25 23.77 -26.23
CA LYS A 287 -7.50 24.83 -25.54
C LYS A 287 -7.64 24.74 -24.02
N LEU A 288 -8.84 24.44 -23.52
CA LEU A 288 -9.07 24.19 -22.09
C LEU A 288 -8.29 22.98 -21.58
N TYR A 289 -8.33 21.86 -22.32
CA TYR A 289 -7.57 20.66 -21.99
C TYR A 289 -6.05 20.91 -21.97
N GLN A 290 -5.54 21.73 -22.89
CA GLN A 290 -4.12 22.08 -22.95
C GLN A 290 -3.70 23.13 -21.91
N GLY A 291 -4.62 23.65 -21.09
CA GLY A 291 -4.34 24.68 -20.08
C GLY A 291 -4.12 26.08 -20.66
N ARG A 292 -4.50 26.33 -21.93
CA ARG A 292 -4.14 27.56 -22.68
C ARG A 292 -5.12 28.73 -22.49
N MET A 293 -6.17 28.60 -21.67
CA MET A 293 -7.19 29.65 -21.45
C MET A 293 -7.32 30.15 -20.00
N LEU A 294 -6.55 29.63 -19.05
CA LEU A 294 -6.79 29.86 -17.62
C LEU A 294 -6.14 31.14 -17.05
N ALA A 295 -5.70 32.08 -17.89
CA ALA A 295 -5.00 33.29 -17.45
C ALA A 295 -5.94 34.47 -17.05
N SER A 296 -7.26 34.36 -17.22
CA SER A 296 -8.18 35.50 -17.10
C SER A 296 -9.08 35.52 -15.84
N SER A 297 -9.00 34.51 -14.97
CA SER A 297 -9.67 34.52 -13.67
C SER A 297 -8.62 34.28 -12.58
N GLY A 298 -8.22 35.33 -11.86
CA GLY A 298 -7.06 35.41 -10.95
C GLY A 298 -6.98 34.44 -9.77
N ALA A 299 -7.72 33.34 -9.75
CA ALA A 299 -7.65 32.31 -8.72
C ALA A 299 -6.42 31.38 -8.81
N TRP A 300 -5.80 31.25 -10.00
CA TRP A 300 -4.77 30.21 -10.24
C TRP A 300 -3.31 30.66 -10.07
N ILE A 301 -3.04 31.96 -9.93
CA ILE A 301 -1.65 32.47 -9.78
C ILE A 301 -1.07 32.09 -8.40
N SER A 302 -1.90 31.84 -7.37
CA SER A 302 -1.37 31.49 -6.04
C SER A 302 -0.87 30.04 -5.93
N CYS A 303 -1.40 29.11 -6.74
CA CYS A 303 -1.00 27.69 -6.69
C CYS A 303 0.30 27.39 -7.43
N GLN A 304 0.68 28.18 -8.44
CA GLN A 304 1.99 28.01 -9.10
C GLN A 304 3.15 28.44 -8.19
N ASN A 305 2.92 29.40 -7.29
CA ASN A 305 3.97 29.93 -6.41
C ASN A 305 4.15 29.17 -5.09
N THR A 306 3.30 28.19 -4.76
CA THR A 306 3.42 27.40 -3.51
C THR A 306 3.86 25.95 -3.70
N PHE A 307 3.88 25.42 -4.92
CA PHE A 307 4.33 24.04 -5.19
C PHE A 307 5.67 23.93 -5.95
N CYS A 308 6.27 25.07 -6.31
CA CYS A 308 7.67 25.17 -6.71
C CYS A 308 8.55 25.55 -5.50
N CYS A 309 8.58 24.72 -4.46
CA CYS A 309 9.68 24.65 -3.47
C CYS A 309 9.42 23.51 -2.47
N ASN A 310 10.27 22.48 -2.54
CA ASN A 310 10.50 21.33 -1.63
C ASN A 310 9.54 20.14 -1.66
#